data_AF-A0A661JFF4-F1
#
_entry.id   AF-A0A661JFF4-F1
#
_cell.length_a   1.000
_cell.length_b   1.000
_cell.length_c   1.000
_cell.angle_alpha   90.00
_cell.angle_beta   90.00
_cell.angle_gamma   90.00
#
_symmetry.space_group_name_H-M   'P 1'
#
loop_
_entity.id
_entity.type
_entity.pdbx_description
1 polymer ?
#
loop_
_entity_poly.entity_id
_entity_poly.type
_entity_poly.pdbx_seq_one_letter_code
_entity_poly.pdbx_strand_id
1 'polypeptide(L)'
;MRYSGIVIISLYFVVLFTCVPALAEDGFTQKDRELLIELKVKIGEIDKRFEQIDKRFEQVDKRFEQVDKRFEQVDKRIEELRQDMNKRFEDMFNFLYILSGIFTSLVVVVIGLLFWDRRTIIREARREAIEFIEKEGILRRLIDAFKDLSKEDRRIAEVLRKYNLL
;
A
#
# COMPACT_ATOMS: atom_id res chain seq x y z
N MET A 1 -33.13 -79.55 -81.71
CA MET A 1 -32.64 -78.37 -80.95
C MET A 1 -33.61 -77.79 -79.91
N ARG A 2 -34.89 -78.22 -79.81
CA ARG A 2 -35.89 -77.64 -78.87
C ARG A 2 -35.69 -77.99 -77.39
N TYR A 3 -35.06 -79.11 -77.06
CA TYR A 3 -34.87 -79.55 -75.66
C TYR A 3 -33.75 -78.81 -74.92
N SER A 4 -32.74 -78.31 -75.64
CA SER A 4 -31.57 -77.65 -75.03
C SER A 4 -31.94 -76.29 -74.42
N GLY A 5 -32.84 -75.52 -75.06
CA GLY A 5 -33.31 -74.24 -74.54
C GLY A 5 -34.17 -74.37 -73.27
N ILE A 6 -34.99 -75.41 -73.17
CA ILE A 6 -35.81 -75.68 -71.97
C ILE A 6 -34.92 -76.04 -70.79
N VAL A 7 -33.87 -76.85 -71.02
CA VAL A 7 -32.90 -77.22 -69.98
C VAL A 7 -32.09 -76.02 -69.48
N ILE A 8 -31.72 -75.10 -70.37
CA ILE A 8 -31.01 -73.86 -70.00
C ILE A 8 -31.92 -72.94 -69.19
N ILE A 9 -33.18 -72.77 -69.59
CA ILE A 9 -34.15 -71.96 -68.85
C ILE A 9 -34.45 -72.59 -67.48
N SER A 10 -34.57 -73.92 -67.40
CA SER A 10 -34.78 -74.59 -66.11
C SER A 10 -33.54 -74.48 -65.21
N LEU A 11 -32.32 -74.60 -65.77
CA LEU A 11 -31.08 -74.36 -65.04
C LEU A 11 -31.00 -72.91 -64.55
N TYR A 12 -31.38 -71.94 -65.38
CA TYR A 12 -31.40 -70.53 -65.01
C TYR A 12 -32.40 -70.26 -63.88
N PHE A 13 -33.58 -70.88 -63.95
CA PHE A 13 -34.59 -70.78 -62.89
C PHE A 13 -34.13 -71.43 -61.58
N VAL A 14 -33.49 -72.61 -61.67
CA VAL A 14 -32.91 -73.29 -60.49
C VAL A 14 -31.80 -72.44 -59.89
N VAL A 15 -30.89 -71.90 -60.69
CA VAL A 15 -29.80 -71.03 -60.23
C VAL A 15 -30.35 -69.76 -59.60
N LEU A 16 -31.37 -69.12 -60.19
CA LEU A 16 -32.06 -67.98 -59.58
C LEU A 16 -32.70 -68.37 -58.24
N PHE A 17 -33.40 -69.49 -58.18
CA PHE A 17 -34.10 -69.92 -56.96
C PHE A 17 -33.14 -70.33 -55.84
N THR A 18 -31.96 -70.88 -56.16
CA THR A 18 -30.94 -71.26 -55.18
C THR A 18 -30.00 -70.10 -54.80
N CYS A 19 -29.76 -69.14 -55.70
CA CYS A 19 -28.78 -68.06 -55.50
C CYS A 19 -29.41 -66.79 -54.87
N VAL A 20 -30.68 -66.50 -55.15
CA VAL A 20 -31.38 -65.33 -54.58
C VAL A 20 -31.47 -65.34 -53.05
N PRO A 21 -31.79 -66.46 -52.35
CA PRO A 21 -31.81 -66.47 -50.89
C PRO A 21 -30.41 -66.39 -50.27
N ALA A 22 -29.34 -66.74 -51.00
CA ALA A 22 -27.96 -66.70 -50.51
C ALA A 22 -27.32 -65.28 -50.58
N LEU A 23 -27.93 -64.35 -51.32
CA LEU A 23 -27.52 -62.94 -51.40
C LEU A 23 -28.31 -62.05 -50.44
N ALA A 24 -29.19 -62.63 -49.62
CA ALA A 24 -30.04 -61.93 -48.65
C ALA A 24 -29.51 -62.06 -47.22
N GLU A 25 -28.23 -61.76 -47.00
CA GLU A 25 -27.66 -61.54 -45.66
C GLU A 25 -26.84 -60.24 -45.75
N ASP A 26 -27.08 -59.19 -44.96
CA ASP A 26 -27.54 -59.14 -43.58
C ASP A 26 -28.67 -58.12 -43.36
N GLY A 27 -29.86 -58.60 -43.03
CA GLY A 27 -30.88 -57.78 -42.37
C GLY A 27 -30.53 -57.64 -40.89
N PHE A 28 -30.75 -56.45 -40.32
CA PHE A 28 -30.49 -56.09 -38.92
C PHE A 28 -30.73 -57.27 -37.96
N THR A 29 -29.63 -57.84 -37.45
CA THR A 29 -29.62 -59.14 -36.77
C THR A 29 -30.29 -59.05 -35.39
N GLN A 30 -30.63 -60.20 -34.80
CA GLN A 30 -31.17 -60.23 -33.43
C GLN A 30 -30.18 -59.62 -32.41
N LYS A 31 -28.87 -59.83 -32.63
CA LYS A 31 -27.81 -59.21 -31.82
C LYS A 31 -27.80 -57.69 -31.95
N ASP A 32 -28.01 -57.16 -33.15
CA ASP A 32 -28.06 -55.70 -33.35
C ASP A 32 -29.26 -55.07 -32.62
N ARG A 33 -30.39 -55.77 -32.53
CA ARG A 33 -31.57 -55.33 -31.76
C ARG A 33 -31.30 -55.31 -30.25
N GLU A 34 -30.63 -56.32 -29.73
CA GLU A 34 -30.23 -56.38 -28.32
C GLU A 34 -29.23 -55.27 -27.96
N LEU A 35 -28.21 -55.06 -28.80
CA LEU A 35 -27.27 -53.96 -28.64
C LEU A 35 -27.97 -52.60 -28.64
N LEU A 36 -28.96 -52.38 -29.51
CA LEU A 36 -29.70 -51.12 -29.60
C LEU A 36 -30.58 -50.90 -28.36
N ILE A 37 -31.16 -51.96 -27.79
CA ILE A 37 -31.90 -51.90 -26.51
C ILE A 37 -30.94 -51.56 -25.36
N GLU A 38 -29.79 -52.24 -25.27
CA GLU A 38 -28.77 -51.97 -24.24
C GLU A 38 -28.25 -50.53 -24.34
N LEU A 39 -27.99 -50.06 -25.56
CA LEU A 39 -27.53 -48.70 -25.82
C LEU A 39 -28.57 -47.66 -25.35
N LYS A 40 -29.86 -47.92 -25.63
CA LYS A 40 -30.96 -47.03 -25.23
C LYS A 40 -31.10 -46.95 -23.71
N VAL A 41 -30.91 -48.07 -23.02
CA VAL A 41 -30.89 -48.11 -21.54
C VAL A 41 -29.70 -47.32 -20.99
N LYS A 42 -28.49 -47.55 -21.52
CA LYS A 42 -27.28 -46.80 -21.11
C LYS A 42 -27.41 -45.29 -21.35
N ILE A 43 -27.99 -44.87 -22.48
CA ILE A 43 -28.27 -43.45 -22.75
C ILE A 43 -29.23 -42.88 -21.70
N GLY A 44 -30.32 -43.59 -21.37
CA GLY A 44 -31.24 -43.15 -20.32
C GLY A 44 -30.61 -43.08 -18.92
N GLU A 45 -29.63 -43.95 -18.61
CA GLU A 45 -28.84 -43.85 -17.39
C GLU A 45 -27.89 -42.64 -17.40
N ILE A 46 -27.27 -42.35 -18.55
CA ILE A 46 -26.42 -41.17 -18.75
C ILE A 46 -27.25 -39.89 -18.55
N ASP A 47 -28.44 -39.79 -19.14
CA ASP A 47 -29.33 -38.63 -18.99
C ASP A 47 -29.66 -38.37 -17.50
N LYS A 48 -30.00 -39.41 -16.75
CA LYS A 48 -30.23 -39.29 -15.29
C LYS A 48 -29.01 -38.81 -14.53
N ARG A 49 -27.81 -39.24 -14.92
CA ARG A 49 -26.56 -38.76 -14.30
C ARG A 49 -26.29 -37.30 -14.65
N PHE A 50 -26.58 -36.87 -15.87
CA PHE A 50 -26.47 -35.47 -16.27
C PHE A 50 -27.45 -34.58 -15.49
N GLU A 51 -28.71 -34.98 -15.31
CA GLU A 51 -29.65 -34.24 -14.46
C GLU A 51 -29.15 -34.09 -13.01
N GLN A 52 -28.50 -35.12 -12.47
CA GLN A 52 -27.88 -35.03 -11.14
C GLN A 52 -26.69 -34.07 -11.12
N ILE A 53 -25.89 -34.04 -12.19
CA ILE A 53 -24.78 -33.12 -12.33
C ILE A 53 -25.29 -31.67 -12.41
N ASP A 54 -26.33 -31.40 -13.21
CA ASP A 54 -26.94 -30.07 -13.34
C ASP A 54 -27.44 -29.55 -11.99
N LYS A 55 -28.15 -30.40 -11.22
CA LYS A 55 -28.59 -30.05 -9.86
C LYS A 55 -27.44 -29.72 -8.92
N ARG A 56 -26.29 -30.40 -9.07
CA ARG A 56 -25.09 -30.09 -8.27
C ARG A 56 -24.45 -28.78 -8.70
N PHE A 57 -24.44 -28.47 -9.99
CA PHE A 57 -23.95 -27.19 -10.49
C PHE A 57 -24.82 -26.03 -10.01
N GLU A 58 -26.15 -26.14 -10.04
CA GLU A 58 -27.03 -25.12 -9.46
C GLU A 58 -26.77 -24.88 -7.97
N GLN A 59 -26.47 -25.94 -7.20
CA GLN A 59 -26.09 -25.80 -5.79
C GLN A 59 -24.73 -25.09 -5.63
N VAL A 60 -23.78 -25.36 -6.52
CA VAL A 60 -22.48 -24.71 -6.53
C VAL A 60 -22.64 -23.21 -6.84
N ASP A 61 -23.45 -22.85 -7.84
CA ASP A 61 -23.72 -21.45 -8.20
C ASP A 61 -24.33 -20.68 -7.03
N LYS A 62 -25.33 -21.26 -6.35
CA LYS A 62 -25.92 -20.67 -5.14
C LYS A 62 -24.89 -20.46 -4.01
N ARG A 63 -23.91 -21.35 -3.88
CA ARG A 63 -22.83 -21.19 -2.90
C ARG A 63 -21.87 -20.09 -3.31
N PHE A 64 -21.57 -19.94 -4.59
CA PHE A 64 -20.74 -18.84 -5.09
C PHE A 64 -21.42 -17.49 -4.88
N GLU A 65 -22.72 -17.36 -5.17
CA GLU A 65 -23.47 -16.13 -4.86
C GLU A 65 -23.43 -15.74 -3.37
N GLN A 66 -23.49 -16.74 -2.48
CA GLN A 66 -23.34 -16.50 -1.04
C GLN A 66 -21.92 -16.05 -0.66
N VAL A 67 -20.91 -16.62 -1.31
CA VAL A 67 -19.51 -16.24 -1.11
C VAL A 67 -19.29 -14.80 -1.57
N ASP A 68 -19.81 -14.42 -2.75
CA ASP A 68 -19.69 -13.05 -3.26
C ASP A 68 -20.33 -12.04 -2.31
N LYS A 69 -21.54 -12.33 -1.80
CA LYS A 69 -22.19 -11.47 -0.78
C LYS A 69 -21.37 -11.33 0.49
N ARG A 70 -20.67 -12.38 0.91
CA ARG A 70 -19.79 -12.32 2.08
C ARG A 70 -18.54 -11.50 1.80
N PHE A 71 -17.96 -11.59 0.60
CA PHE A 71 -16.84 -10.76 0.20
C PHE A 71 -17.22 -9.28 0.16
N GLU A 72 -18.38 -8.92 -0.42
CA GLU A 72 -18.88 -7.54 -0.40
C GLU A 72 -19.04 -7.00 1.04
N GLN A 73 -19.51 -7.83 1.98
CA GLN A 73 -19.61 -7.44 3.39
C GLN A 73 -18.24 -7.25 4.04
N VAL A 74 -17.26 -8.09 3.70
CA VAL A 74 -15.89 -7.95 4.19
C VAL A 74 -15.26 -6.66 3.66
N ASP A 75 -15.42 -6.36 2.37
CA ASP A 75 -14.90 -5.14 1.76
C ASP A 75 -15.48 -3.89 2.43
N LYS A 76 -16.79 -3.88 2.70
CA LYS A 76 -17.44 -2.78 3.46
C LYS A 76 -16.84 -2.61 4.85
N ARG A 77 -16.64 -3.70 5.60
CA ARG A 77 -16.03 -3.65 6.95
C ARG A 77 -14.59 -3.17 6.89
N ILE A 78 -13.82 -3.59 5.89
CA ILE A 78 -12.43 -3.13 5.71
C ILE A 78 -12.41 -1.63 5.42
N GLU A 79 -13.32 -1.13 4.58
CA GLU A 79 -13.42 0.30 4.29
C GLU A 79 -13.81 1.11 5.52
N GLU A 80 -14.81 0.65 6.29
CA GLU A 80 -15.20 1.27 7.56
C GLU A 80 -14.03 1.31 8.57
N LEU A 81 -13.29 0.21 8.71
CA LEU A 81 -12.10 0.15 9.57
C LEU A 81 -11.01 1.12 9.12
N ARG A 82 -10.75 1.22 7.80
CA ARG A 82 -9.79 2.18 7.25
C ARG A 82 -10.20 3.62 7.55
N GLN A 83 -11.49 3.93 7.41
CA GLN A 83 -12.01 5.26 7.72
C GLN A 83 -11.92 5.61 9.20
N ASP A 84 -12.29 4.68 10.11
CA ASP A 84 -12.15 4.88 11.56
C ASP A 84 -10.68 5.06 11.95
N MET A 85 -9.78 4.23 11.41
CA MET A 85 -8.34 4.38 11.64
C MET A 85 -7.84 5.75 11.18
N ASN A 86 -8.17 6.17 9.95
CA ASN A 86 -7.72 7.46 9.41
C ASN A 86 -8.20 8.63 10.27
N LYS A 87 -9.46 8.61 10.74
CA LYS A 87 -9.98 9.64 11.66
C LYS A 87 -9.21 9.67 12.98
N ARG A 88 -8.98 8.50 13.59
CA ARG A 88 -8.20 8.43 14.84
C ARG A 88 -6.75 8.90 14.66
N PHE A 89 -6.13 8.61 13.51
CA PHE A 89 -4.81 9.12 13.18
C PHE A 89 -4.82 10.65 13.05
N GLU A 90 -5.82 11.22 12.38
CA GLU A 90 -5.98 12.66 12.25
C GLU A 90 -6.16 13.34 13.61
N ASP A 91 -7.02 12.78 14.48
CA ASP A 91 -7.22 13.27 15.85
C ASP A 91 -5.91 13.22 16.67
N MET A 92 -5.15 12.13 16.53
CA MET A 92 -3.84 12.00 17.18
C MET A 92 -2.85 13.04 16.67
N PHE A 93 -2.77 13.27 15.35
CA PHE A 93 -1.89 14.29 14.79
C PHE A 93 -2.30 15.70 15.23
N ASN A 94 -3.61 15.99 15.30
CA ASN A 94 -4.13 17.26 15.80
C ASN A 94 -3.71 17.49 17.26
N PHE A 95 -3.84 16.49 18.12
CA PHE A 95 -3.37 16.57 19.51
C PHE A 95 -1.85 16.80 19.59
N LEU A 96 -1.06 16.04 18.83
CA LEU A 96 0.39 16.20 18.79
C LEU A 96 0.81 17.57 18.27
N TYR A 97 0.09 18.13 17.30
CA TYR A 97 0.34 19.46 16.78
C TYR A 97 0.10 20.53 17.85
N ILE A 98 -0.98 20.42 18.62
CA ILE A 98 -1.27 21.32 19.75
C ILE A 98 -0.16 21.23 20.81
N LEU A 99 0.23 20.02 21.20
CA LEU A 99 1.30 19.80 22.18
C LEU A 99 2.64 20.36 21.70
N SER A 100 3.00 20.11 20.45
CA SER A 100 4.19 20.66 19.80
C SER A 100 4.16 22.19 19.74
N GLY A 101 2.99 22.78 19.47
CA GLY A 101 2.79 24.23 19.50
C GLY A 101 3.04 24.82 20.88
N ILE A 102 2.52 24.19 21.94
CA ILE A 102 2.77 24.62 23.33
C ILE A 102 4.26 24.49 23.65
N PHE A 103 4.87 23.34 23.35
CA PHE A 103 6.29 23.13 23.59
C PHE A 103 7.18 24.14 22.85
N THR A 104 6.90 24.35 21.56
CA THR A 104 7.64 25.31 20.73
C THR A 104 7.47 26.74 21.25
N SER A 105 6.26 27.13 21.66
CA SER A 105 6.03 28.46 22.24
C SER A 105 6.80 28.66 23.55
N LEU A 106 6.83 27.66 24.44
CA LEU A 106 7.64 27.70 25.65
C LEU A 106 9.13 27.82 25.35
N VAL A 107 9.63 27.04 24.38
CA VAL A 107 11.03 27.10 23.94
C VAL A 107 11.38 28.49 23.42
N VAL A 108 10.52 29.10 22.60
CA VAL A 108 10.72 30.47 22.09
C VAL A 108 10.78 31.49 23.24
N VAL A 109 9.89 31.37 24.23
CA VAL A 109 9.91 32.24 25.42
C VAL A 109 11.22 32.09 26.18
N VAL A 110 11.66 30.86 26.46
CA VAL A 110 12.90 30.59 27.20
C VAL A 110 14.12 31.12 26.43
N ILE A 111 14.21 30.86 25.12
CA ILE A 111 15.30 31.40 24.28
C ILE A 111 15.29 32.93 24.29
N GLY A 112 14.12 33.55 24.21
CA GLY A 112 13.96 35.00 24.30
C GLY A 112 14.47 35.56 25.64
N LEU A 113 14.13 34.91 26.76
CA LEU A 113 14.61 35.29 28.09
C LEU A 113 16.12 35.12 28.22
N LEU A 114 16.69 34.00 27.74
CA LEU A 114 18.14 33.77 27.75
C LEU A 114 18.90 34.83 26.93
N PHE A 115 18.34 35.24 25.79
CA PHE A 115 18.94 36.29 24.97
C PHE A 115 18.86 37.67 25.66
N TRP A 116 17.75 37.96 26.36
CA TRP A 116 17.58 39.20 27.11
C TRP A 116 18.51 39.28 28.32
N ASP A 117 18.59 38.21 29.12
CA ASP A 117 19.39 38.14 30.35
C ASP A 117 20.89 38.35 30.09
N ARG A 118 21.41 37.70 29.03
CA ARG A 118 22.79 37.93 28.58
C ARG A 118 23.06 39.39 28.23
N ARG A 119 22.05 40.12 27.72
CA ARG A 119 22.18 41.52 27.34
C ARG A 119 22.06 42.46 28.55
N THR A 120 21.29 42.11 29.57
CA THR A 120 21.10 42.94 30.77
C THR A 120 22.29 42.91 31.71
N ILE A 121 22.85 41.73 32.01
CA ILE A 121 23.96 41.57 32.97
C ILE A 121 25.20 42.37 32.54
N ILE A 122 25.53 42.37 31.25
CA ILE A 122 26.71 43.10 30.73
C ILE A 122 26.56 44.63 30.93
N ARG A 123 25.33 45.17 30.87
CA ARG A 123 25.10 46.61 31.00
C ARG A 123 25.24 47.08 32.45
N GLU A 124 24.78 46.28 33.40
CA GLU A 124 24.92 46.56 34.84
C GLU A 124 26.37 46.45 35.29
N ALA A 125 27.06 45.36 34.94
CA ALA A 125 28.48 45.18 35.27
C ALA A 125 29.36 46.31 34.70
N ARG A 126 29.05 46.79 33.49
CA ARG A 126 29.77 47.93 32.90
C ARG A 126 29.51 49.23 33.66
N ARG A 127 28.29 49.45 34.15
CA ARG A 127 27.94 50.66 34.92
C ARG A 127 28.61 50.65 36.28
N GLU A 128 28.55 49.53 37.01
CA GLU A 128 29.23 49.39 38.30
C GLU A 128 30.75 49.54 38.16
N ALA A 129 31.34 48.95 37.11
CA ALA A 129 32.77 49.13 36.84
C ALA A 129 33.14 50.60 36.56
N ILE A 130 32.32 51.34 35.81
CA ILE A 130 32.57 52.77 35.55
C ILE A 130 32.40 53.60 36.83
N GLU A 131 31.35 53.37 37.61
CA GLU A 131 31.14 54.07 38.88
C GLU A 131 32.25 53.78 39.91
N PHE A 132 32.73 52.54 39.98
CA PHE A 132 33.86 52.17 40.84
C PHE A 132 35.12 52.95 40.44
N ILE A 133 35.43 52.96 39.14
CA ILE A 133 36.59 53.69 38.58
C ILE A 133 36.47 55.20 38.83
N GLU A 134 35.26 55.76 38.76
CA GLU A 134 34.99 57.19 39.00
C GLU A 134 35.05 57.57 40.49
N LYS A 135 34.43 56.77 41.37
CA LYS A 135 34.39 57.00 42.83
C LYS A 135 35.77 56.89 43.48
N GLU A 136 36.58 55.91 43.07
CA GLU A 136 37.93 55.76 43.63
C GLU A 136 38.91 56.83 43.12
N GLY A 137 38.50 57.64 42.13
CA GLY A 137 39.34 58.67 41.54
C GLY A 137 40.63 58.10 40.94
N ILE A 138 40.68 56.78 40.67
CA ILE A 138 41.86 56.09 40.16
C ILE A 138 42.33 56.75 38.87
N LEU A 139 41.41 57.10 37.98
CA LEU A 139 41.74 57.77 36.71
C LEU A 139 42.50 59.08 36.95
N ARG A 140 42.08 59.90 37.92
CA ARG A 140 42.76 61.17 38.22
C ARG A 140 44.15 60.92 38.79
N ARG A 141 44.28 60.01 39.77
CA ARG A 141 45.58 59.66 40.37
C ARG A 141 46.53 59.05 39.37
N LEU A 142 46.02 58.21 38.48
CA LEU A 142 46.80 57.59 37.40
C LEU A 142 47.27 58.65 36.42
N ILE A 143 46.40 59.57 35.99
CA ILE A 143 46.75 60.70 35.12
C ILE A 143 47.80 61.59 35.78
N ASP A 144 47.66 61.91 37.07
CA ASP A 144 48.62 62.73 37.81
C ASP A 144 49.99 62.03 37.94
N ALA A 145 50.00 60.73 38.26
CA ALA A 145 51.22 59.93 38.30
C ALA A 145 51.91 59.85 36.93
N PHE A 146 51.13 59.70 35.85
CA PHE A 146 51.65 59.76 34.48
C PHE A 146 52.18 61.16 34.12
N LYS A 147 51.53 62.23 34.61
CA LYS A 147 51.95 63.61 34.40
C LYS A 147 53.26 63.92 35.11
N ASP A 148 53.46 63.41 36.33
CA ASP A 148 54.74 63.56 37.03
C ASP A 148 55.85 62.76 36.35
N LEU A 149 55.57 61.53 35.92
CA LEU A 149 56.55 60.70 35.20
C LEU A 149 56.92 61.30 33.83
N SER A 150 56.01 62.03 33.19
CA SER A 150 56.28 62.74 31.93
C SER A 150 57.31 63.86 32.06
N LYS A 151 57.58 64.36 33.27
CA LYS A 151 58.65 65.35 33.52
C LYS A 151 60.04 64.70 33.42
N GLU A 152 60.13 63.40 33.66
CA GLU A 152 61.38 62.63 33.64
C GLU A 152 61.60 61.89 32.31
N ASP A 153 60.53 61.39 31.67
CA ASP A 153 60.60 60.65 30.40
C ASP A 153 59.89 61.38 29.24
N ARG A 154 60.67 61.77 28.20
CA ARG A 154 60.18 62.43 26.98
C ARG A 154 59.16 61.59 26.21
N ARG A 155 59.26 60.25 26.24
CA ARG A 155 58.34 59.36 25.51
C ARG A 155 56.92 59.41 26.11
N ILE A 156 56.83 59.53 27.42
CA ILE A 156 55.54 59.58 28.14
C ILE A 156 54.88 60.94 27.92
N ALA A 157 55.67 62.03 27.88
CA ALA A 157 55.16 63.36 27.54
C ALA A 157 54.55 63.45 26.13
N GLU A 158 55.16 62.80 25.14
CA GLU A 158 54.61 62.72 23.78
C GLU A 158 53.29 61.95 23.74
N VAL A 159 53.20 60.82 24.45
CA VAL A 159 51.97 60.01 24.53
C VAL A 159 50.85 60.81 25.19
N LEU A 160 51.11 61.51 26.29
CA LEU A 160 50.09 62.32 26.97
C LEU A 160 49.61 63.52 26.13
N ARG A 161 50.52 64.19 25.40
CA ARG A 161 50.15 65.25 24.43
C ARG A 161 49.26 64.72 23.32
N LYS A 162 49.52 63.50 22.82
CA LYS A 162 48.72 62.86 21.77
C LYS A 162 47.26 62.64 22.18
N TYR A 163 47.01 62.42 23.48
CA TYR A 163 45.66 62.24 24.03
C TYR A 163 45.07 63.52 24.64
N ASN A 164 45.67 64.70 24.42
CA ASN A 164 45.24 65.99 25.00
C ASN A 164 45.11 65.99 26.54
N LEU A 165 45.95 65.21 27.23
CA LEU A 165 45.95 65.09 28.69
C LEU A 165 46.95 66.04 29.38
N LEU A 166 47.67 66.85 28.60
CA LEU A 166 48.77 67.72 29.04
C LEU A 166 48.66 69.10 28.37
#